data_AF-A0A2E0ZBR7-F1
#
_entry.id   AF-A0A2E0ZBR7-F1
#
_cell.length_a   1.000
_cell.length_b   1.000
_cell.length_c   1.000
_cell.angle_alpha   90.00
_cell.angle_beta   90.00
_cell.angle_gamma   90.00
#
_symmetry.space_group_name_H-M   'P 1'
#
loop_
_entity.id
_entity.type
_entity.pdbx_description
1 polymer ?
#
loop_
_entity_poly.entity_id
_entity_poly.type
_entity_poly.pdbx_seq_one_letter_code
_entity_poly.pdbx_strand_id
1 'polypeptide(L)'
;MDSVQKVISYEVDMVRELVRCSENADFLARQPWYLQNAITESLVLHTRILVEVFLSDERKSSDKRHSDDISLCDLTEADTTEVIEELRRSYGSNNDPTSVRWQFNKMMAHATTNRGASHDYGPFLKRIFPALFKVIDLLEKEHSEQRNLNS
;
A
#
# COMPACT_ATOMS: atom_id res chain seq x y z
N MET A 1 20.80 -8.95 -0.38
CA MET A 1 19.51 -8.24 -0.41
C MET A 1 19.43 -7.41 0.84
N ASP A 2 19.38 -6.09 0.67
CA ASP A 2 19.24 -5.10 1.73
C ASP A 2 17.99 -5.39 2.61
N SER A 3 18.05 -5.09 3.91
CA SER A 3 16.94 -5.27 4.84
C SER A 3 15.70 -4.49 4.42
N VAL A 4 15.89 -3.30 3.85
CA VAL A 4 14.80 -2.45 3.33
C VAL A 4 14.06 -3.14 2.20
N GLN A 5 14.79 -3.67 1.22
CA GLN A 5 14.21 -4.34 0.06
C GLN A 5 13.40 -5.58 0.45
N LYS A 6 13.84 -6.33 1.48
CA LYS A 6 13.07 -7.47 2.01
C LYS A 6 11.74 -7.06 2.62
N VAL A 7 11.70 -5.94 3.35
CA VAL A 7 10.46 -5.42 3.93
C VAL A 7 9.50 -5.01 2.82
N ILE A 8 9.98 -4.29 1.80
CA ILE A 8 9.11 -3.90 0.68
C ILE A 8 8.62 -5.11 -0.12
N SER A 9 9.47 -6.09 -0.41
CA SER A 9 9.02 -7.33 -1.06
C SER A 9 7.94 -8.05 -0.24
N TYR A 10 8.11 -8.13 1.08
CA TYR A 10 7.09 -8.70 1.97
C TYR A 10 5.76 -7.96 1.85
N GLU A 11 5.76 -6.63 1.92
CA GLU A 11 4.54 -5.83 1.83
C GLU A 11 3.85 -5.97 0.46
N VAL A 12 4.63 -6.01 -0.64
CA VAL A 12 4.12 -6.25 -2.00
C VAL A 12 3.50 -7.64 -2.13
N ASP A 13 4.18 -8.68 -1.65
CA ASP A 13 3.68 -10.05 -1.70
C ASP A 13 2.40 -10.20 -0.88
N MET A 14 2.35 -9.57 0.30
CA MET A 14 1.14 -9.54 1.13
C MET A 14 -0.03 -8.90 0.40
N VAL A 15 0.15 -7.74 -0.24
CA VAL A 15 -0.91 -7.10 -1.04
C VAL A 15 -1.36 -8.01 -2.18
N ARG A 16 -0.44 -8.57 -2.96
CA ARG A 16 -0.77 -9.43 -4.12
C ARG A 16 -1.56 -10.67 -3.70
N GLU A 17 -1.10 -11.39 -2.68
CA GLU A 17 -1.79 -12.60 -2.22
C GLU A 17 -3.14 -12.28 -1.55
N LEU A 18 -3.25 -11.16 -0.84
CA LEU A 18 -4.53 -10.74 -0.27
C LEU A 18 -5.53 -10.26 -1.33
N VAL A 19 -5.08 -9.62 -2.41
CA VAL A 19 -5.90 -9.33 -3.60
C VAL A 19 -6.40 -10.64 -4.20
N ARG A 20 -5.51 -11.60 -4.44
CA ARG A 20 -5.86 -12.92 -4.99
C ARG A 20 -6.86 -13.66 -4.11
N CYS A 21 -6.69 -13.62 -2.79
CA CYS A 21 -7.65 -14.18 -1.84
C CYS A 21 -9.00 -13.46 -1.93
N SER A 22 -8.98 -12.12 -2.06
CA SER A 22 -10.18 -11.28 -2.09
C SER A 22 -10.97 -11.40 -3.40
N GLU A 23 -10.31 -11.74 -4.50
CA GLU A 23 -10.93 -11.96 -5.81
C GLU A 23 -11.44 -13.40 -5.98
N ASN A 24 -10.92 -14.34 -5.19
CA ASN A 24 -11.41 -15.72 -5.17
C ASN A 24 -12.71 -15.83 -4.35
N ALA A 25 -13.83 -15.53 -5.01
CA ALA A 25 -15.17 -15.55 -4.41
C ALA A 25 -15.51 -16.89 -3.73
N ASP A 26 -15.12 -18.02 -4.34
CA ASP A 26 -15.37 -19.35 -3.78
C ASP A 26 -14.59 -19.60 -2.49
N PHE A 27 -13.34 -19.13 -2.43
CA PHE A 27 -12.52 -19.22 -1.22
C PHE A 27 -13.10 -18.35 -0.10
N LEU A 28 -13.39 -17.07 -0.38
CA LEU A 28 -13.93 -16.12 0.58
C LEU A 28 -15.28 -16.56 1.13
N ALA A 29 -16.18 -17.03 0.27
CA ALA A 29 -17.53 -17.45 0.66
C ALA A 29 -17.53 -18.65 1.63
N ARG A 30 -16.46 -19.46 1.62
CA ARG A 30 -16.27 -20.59 2.56
C ARG A 30 -15.70 -20.15 3.90
N GLN A 31 -15.18 -18.93 4.01
CA GLN A 31 -14.63 -18.44 5.27
C GLN A 31 -15.74 -17.87 6.17
N PRO A 32 -15.62 -18.02 7.49
CA PRO A 32 -16.47 -17.28 8.41
C PRO A 32 -16.25 -15.76 8.26
N TRP A 33 -17.28 -14.97 8.54
CA TRP A 33 -17.31 -13.52 8.31
C TRP A 33 -16.12 -12.76 8.95
N TYR A 34 -15.64 -13.20 10.11
CA TYR A 34 -14.50 -12.57 10.78
C TYR A 34 -13.17 -12.82 10.05
N LEU A 35 -13.01 -13.96 9.37
CA LEU A 35 -11.82 -14.21 8.52
C LEU A 35 -11.91 -13.43 7.21
N GLN A 36 -13.10 -13.29 6.63
CA GLN A 36 -13.29 -12.41 5.46
C GLN A 36 -12.91 -10.95 5.80
N ASN A 37 -13.30 -10.47 6.99
CA ASN A 37 -12.91 -9.16 7.48
C ASN A 37 -11.40 -9.08 7.73
N ALA A 38 -10.80 -10.10 8.35
CA ALA A 38 -9.37 -10.12 8.60
C ALA A 38 -8.55 -10.03 7.30
N ILE A 39 -8.98 -10.73 6.24
CA ILE A 39 -8.37 -10.63 4.90
C ILE A 39 -8.50 -9.21 4.36
N THR A 40 -9.71 -8.65 4.37
CA THR A 40 -9.97 -7.29 3.87
C THR A 40 -9.16 -6.24 4.64
N GLU A 41 -9.16 -6.30 5.97
CA GLU A 41 -8.43 -5.34 6.80
C GLU A 41 -6.92 -5.49 6.64
N SER A 42 -6.41 -6.72 6.52
CA SER A 42 -5.00 -6.96 6.22
C SER A 42 -4.63 -6.37 4.86
N LEU A 43 -5.49 -6.53 3.85
CA LEU A 43 -5.26 -5.97 2.51
C LEU A 43 -5.16 -4.45 2.59
N VAL A 44 -6.08 -3.81 3.32
CA VAL A 44 -6.08 -2.36 3.49
C VAL A 44 -4.84 -1.91 4.28
N LEU A 45 -4.43 -2.65 5.31
CA LEU A 45 -3.24 -2.37 6.11
C LEU A 45 -1.96 -2.39 5.26
N HIS A 46 -1.70 -3.48 4.55
CA HIS A 46 -0.51 -3.62 3.71
C HIS A 46 -0.51 -2.62 2.54
N THR A 47 -1.69 -2.35 1.96
CA THR A 47 -1.86 -1.27 0.97
C THR A 47 -1.47 0.08 1.57
N ARG A 48 -1.94 0.41 2.77
CA ARG A 48 -1.62 1.65 3.46
C ARG A 48 -0.13 1.77 3.76
N ILE A 49 0.53 0.69 4.20
CA ILE A 49 1.96 0.68 4.48
C ILE A 49 2.75 1.04 3.22
N LEU A 50 2.49 0.36 2.10
CA LEU A 50 3.16 0.66 0.82
C LEU A 50 2.90 2.10 0.36
N VAL A 51 1.66 2.58 0.45
CA VAL A 51 1.33 3.95 0.04
C VAL A 51 2.05 4.98 0.91
N GLU A 52 2.11 4.79 2.23
CA GLU A 52 2.83 5.73 3.09
C GLU A 52 4.35 5.68 2.83
N VAL A 53 4.94 4.52 2.54
CA VAL A 53 6.34 4.42 2.10
C VAL A 53 6.56 5.18 0.79
N PHE A 54 5.75 4.92 -0.24
CA PHE A 54 5.94 5.54 -1.56
C PHE A 54 5.65 7.04 -1.57
N LEU A 55 4.69 7.51 -0.77
CA LEU A 55 4.39 8.93 -0.64
C LEU A 55 5.28 9.64 0.38
N SER A 56 6.11 8.91 1.11
CA SER A 56 7.11 9.47 2.01
C SER A 56 8.31 10.01 1.22
N ASP A 57 8.10 11.00 0.36
CA ASP A 57 9.22 11.84 -0.07
C ASP A 57 8.88 13.31 -0.26
N GLU A 58 9.51 14.10 0.62
CA GLU A 58 10.29 15.31 0.34
C GLU A 58 10.76 15.82 1.71
N ARG A 59 12.07 15.98 1.89
CA ARG A 59 12.66 17.01 2.78
C ARG A 59 11.94 17.22 4.13
N LYS A 60 11.82 16.19 4.97
CA LYS A 60 11.78 16.48 6.42
C LYS A 60 13.15 17.06 6.77
N SER A 61 13.25 18.39 6.64
CA SER A 61 14.22 19.27 7.30
C SER A 61 14.78 18.55 8.52
N SER A 62 16.05 18.12 8.43
CA SER A 62 17.05 17.78 9.48
C SER A 62 16.67 17.20 10.86
N ASP A 63 15.41 17.18 11.27
CA ASP A 63 14.99 17.17 12.67
C ASP A 63 13.90 16.13 12.97
N LYS A 64 13.29 15.44 11.97
CA LYS A 64 12.16 14.50 12.19
C LYS A 64 12.07 13.27 11.27
N ARG A 65 13.15 12.79 10.65
CA ARG A 65 13.20 11.37 10.24
C ARG A 65 13.50 10.57 11.51
N HIS A 66 12.63 9.64 11.88
CA HIS A 66 13.07 8.58 12.78
C HIS A 66 14.07 7.73 11.98
N SER A 67 15.15 7.26 12.60
CA SER A 67 16.23 6.56 11.88
C SER A 67 15.79 5.28 11.18
N ASP A 68 14.58 4.79 11.48
CA ASP A 68 14.10 3.47 11.08
C ASP A 68 12.98 3.54 10.01
N ASP A 69 12.63 4.75 9.52
CA ASP A 69 11.61 4.92 8.49
C ASP A 69 12.18 4.62 7.09
N ILE A 70 11.50 3.76 6.32
CA ILE A 70 11.80 3.49 4.91
C ILE A 70 11.11 4.53 4.02
N SER A 71 11.84 5.10 3.07
CA SER A 71 11.35 6.06 2.07
C SER A 71 11.55 5.58 0.64
N LEU A 72 10.90 6.23 -0.32
CA LEU A 72 11.02 5.88 -1.73
C LEU A 72 12.45 6.09 -2.25
N CYS A 73 13.13 7.16 -1.83
CA CYS A 73 14.55 7.37 -2.13
C CYS A 73 15.47 6.23 -1.65
N ASP A 74 15.05 5.40 -0.69
CA ASP A 74 15.84 4.23 -0.26
C ASP A 74 15.65 3.03 -1.20
N LEU A 75 14.71 3.10 -2.16
CA LEU A 75 14.28 1.98 -3.00
C LEU A 75 14.67 2.10 -4.47
N THR A 76 14.87 3.33 -4.96
CA THR A 76 15.04 3.63 -6.38
C THR A 76 15.79 4.93 -6.59
N GLU A 77 16.59 4.98 -7.66
CA GLU A 77 17.18 6.23 -8.17
C GLU A 77 16.43 6.76 -9.41
N ALA A 78 15.40 6.05 -9.87
CA ALA A 78 14.61 6.42 -11.03
C ALA A 78 13.73 7.65 -10.77
N ASP A 79 13.39 8.37 -11.84
CA ASP A 79 12.39 9.43 -11.75
C ASP A 79 11.00 8.82 -11.57
N THR A 80 10.47 8.93 -10.35
CA THR A 80 9.15 8.45 -9.98
C THR A 80 8.10 9.56 -9.90
N THR A 81 8.43 10.79 -10.32
CA THR A 81 7.62 11.99 -10.04
C THR A 81 6.16 11.83 -10.49
N GLU A 82 5.95 11.39 -11.74
CA GLU A 82 4.61 11.27 -12.32
C GLU A 82 3.76 10.19 -11.63
N VAL A 83 4.34 9.01 -11.40
CA VAL A 83 3.63 7.88 -10.77
C VAL A 83 3.33 8.15 -9.29
N ILE A 84 4.21 8.87 -8.59
CA ILE A 84 3.98 9.28 -7.20
C ILE A 84 2.91 10.35 -7.10
N GLU A 85 2.87 11.32 -8.02
CA GLU A 85 1.79 12.31 -8.03
C GLU A 85 0.43 11.70 -8.40
N GLU A 86 0.40 10.68 -9.25
CA GLU A 86 -0.81 9.87 -9.48
C GLU A 86 -1.26 9.13 -8.21
N LEU A 87 -0.31 8.50 -7.51
CA LEU A 87 -0.58 7.81 -6.25
C LEU A 87 -1.10 8.77 -5.19
N ARG A 88 -0.48 9.94 -5.05
CA ARG A 88 -0.84 10.99 -4.09
C ARG A 88 -2.26 11.48 -4.32
N ARG A 89 -2.61 11.78 -5.58
CA ARG A 89 -3.97 12.19 -5.95
C ARG A 89 -5.01 11.11 -5.67
N SER A 90 -4.69 9.86 -5.95
CA SER A 90 -5.59 8.72 -5.72
C SER A 90 -5.81 8.45 -4.24
N TYR A 91 -4.79 8.65 -3.41
CA TYR A 91 -4.85 8.44 -1.97
C TYR A 91 -5.62 9.56 -1.24
N GLY A 92 -5.42 10.81 -1.67
CA GLY A 92 -6.15 11.96 -1.16
C GLY A 92 -5.71 12.42 0.23
N SER A 93 -6.64 13.02 0.99
CA SER A 93 -6.34 13.79 2.21
C SER A 93 -7.01 13.24 3.45
N ASN A 94 -6.31 13.27 4.59
CA ASN A 94 -6.85 12.82 5.87
C ASN A 94 -7.97 13.73 6.44
N ASN A 95 -8.32 14.83 5.76
CA ASN A 95 -9.40 15.73 6.13
C ASN A 95 -10.65 15.56 5.26
N ASP A 96 -10.63 14.66 4.27
CA ASP A 96 -11.73 14.40 3.35
C ASP A 96 -12.29 13.00 3.58
N PRO A 97 -13.51 12.85 4.14
CA PRO A 97 -14.16 11.55 4.36
C PRO A 97 -14.35 10.70 3.10
N THR A 98 -14.30 11.29 1.91
CA THR A 98 -14.45 10.54 0.64
C THR A 98 -13.12 10.04 0.07
N SER A 99 -11.99 10.42 0.71
CA SER A 99 -10.65 10.02 0.31
C SER A 99 -10.28 8.62 0.82
N VAL A 100 -9.38 7.96 0.09
CA VAL A 100 -8.83 6.66 0.49
C VAL A 100 -8.08 6.79 1.83
N ARG A 101 -7.27 7.84 1.99
CA ARG A 101 -6.48 8.08 3.19
C ARG A 101 -7.34 8.20 4.45
N TRP A 102 -8.41 8.99 4.40
CA TRP A 102 -9.32 9.12 5.53
C TRP A 102 -9.98 7.79 5.87
N GLN A 103 -10.46 7.06 4.86
CA GLN A 103 -11.16 5.79 5.05
C GLN A 103 -10.26 4.72 5.65
N PHE A 104 -9.04 4.59 5.14
CA PHE A 104 -8.06 3.65 5.68
C PHE A 104 -7.70 4.01 7.12
N ASN A 105 -7.41 5.28 7.42
CA ASN A 105 -7.03 5.69 8.77
C ASN A 105 -8.19 5.59 9.78
N LYS A 106 -9.39 6.04 9.41
CA LYS A 106 -10.50 6.17 10.36
C LYS A 106 -11.27 4.87 10.56
N MET A 107 -11.44 4.08 9.52
CA MET A 107 -12.24 2.85 9.60
C MET A 107 -11.43 1.64 10.05
N MET A 108 -10.10 1.64 9.82
CA MET A 108 -9.22 0.55 10.27
C MET A 108 -8.65 0.77 11.69
N ALA A 109 -8.20 1.99 12.00
CA ALA A 109 -7.37 2.26 13.19
C ALA A 109 -8.14 2.80 14.42
N HIS A 110 -9.45 3.01 14.32
CA HIS A 110 -10.27 3.41 15.45
C HIS A 110 -11.28 2.33 15.81
N ALA A 111 -11.55 2.17 17.11
CA ALA A 111 -12.69 1.41 17.58
C ALA A 111 -13.97 2.12 17.14
N THR A 112 -14.48 1.75 15.97
CA THR A 112 -15.74 2.26 15.44
C THR A 112 -16.83 1.21 15.61
N THR A 113 -18.07 1.67 15.76
CA THR A 113 -19.25 0.77 15.75
C THR A 113 -19.52 0.17 14.37
N ASN A 114 -18.75 0.57 13.35
CA ASN A 114 -18.97 0.25 11.94
C ASN A 114 -17.83 -0.58 11.33
N ARG A 115 -17.10 -1.35 12.14
CA ARG A 115 -16.02 -2.23 11.68
C ARG A 115 -16.57 -3.56 11.14
N GLY A 116 -15.96 -4.07 10.07
CA GLY A 116 -16.33 -5.36 9.48
C GLY A 116 -17.48 -5.26 8.47
N ALA A 117 -18.57 -6.01 8.69
CA ALA A 117 -19.66 -6.20 7.71
C ALA A 117 -20.40 -4.92 7.28
N SER A 118 -20.14 -3.79 7.93
CA SER A 118 -20.79 -2.49 7.67
C SER A 118 -19.96 -1.52 6.82
N HIS A 119 -18.68 -1.82 6.53
CA HIS A 119 -17.84 -0.94 5.72
C HIS A 119 -17.22 -1.68 4.53
N ASP A 120 -17.55 -1.21 3.33
CA ASP A 120 -17.00 -1.73 2.08
C ASP A 120 -15.77 -0.91 1.67
N TYR A 121 -14.58 -1.52 1.81
CA TYR A 121 -13.32 -0.93 1.35
C TYR A 121 -13.13 -1.04 -0.17
N GLY A 122 -13.93 -1.86 -0.86
CA GLY A 122 -13.79 -2.18 -2.28
C GLY A 122 -13.67 -0.96 -3.19
N PRO A 123 -14.54 0.06 -3.08
CA PRO A 123 -14.43 1.27 -3.89
C PRO A 123 -13.12 2.04 -3.69
N PHE A 124 -12.57 2.05 -2.47
CA PHE A 124 -11.33 2.75 -2.15
C PHE A 124 -10.09 1.97 -2.63
N LEU A 125 -10.11 0.64 -2.48
CA LEU A 125 -9.08 -0.25 -3.02
C LEU A 125 -9.03 -0.17 -4.54
N LYS A 126 -10.18 -0.22 -5.22
CA LYS A 126 -10.27 -0.04 -6.69
C LYS A 126 -9.73 1.31 -7.17
N ARG A 127 -9.83 2.35 -6.34
CA ARG A 127 -9.30 3.69 -6.68
C ARG A 127 -7.78 3.77 -6.56
N ILE A 128 -7.19 3.11 -5.55
CA ILE A 128 -5.76 3.24 -5.26
C ILE A 128 -4.89 2.21 -6.00
N PHE A 129 -5.40 1.00 -6.23
CA PHE A 129 -4.64 -0.11 -6.82
C PHE A 129 -3.97 0.22 -8.17
N PRO A 130 -4.64 0.90 -9.13
CA PRO A 130 -3.99 1.21 -10.40
C PRO A 130 -2.73 2.05 -10.24
N ALA A 131 -2.76 3.08 -9.39
CA ALA A 131 -1.61 3.94 -9.14
C ALA A 131 -0.55 3.22 -8.29
N LEU A 132 -0.98 2.43 -7.30
CA LEU A 132 -0.06 1.66 -6.45
C LEU A 132 0.74 0.64 -7.25
N PHE A 133 0.07 -0.15 -8.10
CA PHE A 133 0.75 -1.18 -8.89
C PHE A 133 1.69 -0.59 -9.95
N LYS A 134 1.39 0.60 -10.51
CA LYS A 134 2.34 1.31 -11.37
C LYS A 134 3.67 1.60 -10.67
N VAL A 135 3.64 2.01 -9.41
CA VAL A 135 4.87 2.25 -8.63
C VAL A 135 5.61 0.94 -8.37
N ILE A 136 4.89 -0.12 -7.99
CA ILE A 136 5.49 -1.44 -7.76
C ILE A 136 6.16 -1.97 -9.04
N ASP A 137 5.48 -1.91 -10.17
CA ASP A 137 6.00 -2.41 -11.45
C ASP A 137 7.26 -1.62 -11.89
N LEU A 138 7.30 -0.31 -11.61
CA LEU A 138 8.48 0.51 -11.87
C LEU A 138 9.69 0.05 -11.05
N LEU A 139 9.50 -0.16 -9.74
CA LEU A 139 10.56 -0.63 -8.84
C LEU A 139 11.08 -2.02 -9.25
N GLU A 140 10.17 -2.94 -9.58
CA GLU A 140 10.53 -4.30 -10.00
C GLU A 140 11.29 -4.32 -11.33
N LYS A 141 10.90 -3.45 -12.27
CA LYS A 141 11.59 -3.30 -13.55
C LYS A 141 13.02 -2.80 -13.35
N GLU A 142 13.21 -1.73 -12.57
CA GLU A 142 14.54 -1.19 -12.27
C GLU A 142 15.44 -2.22 -11.57
N HIS A 143 14.91 -2.92 -10.55
CA HIS A 143 15.67 -3.96 -9.84
C HIS A 143 16.03 -5.14 -10.76
N SER A 144 15.21 -5.44 -11.75
CA SER A 144 15.51 -6.48 -12.75
C SER A 144 16.61 -6.04 -13.72
N GLU A 145 16.56 -4.79 -14.18
CA GLU A 145 17.59 -4.20 -15.04
C GLU A 145 18.96 -4.12 -14.34
N GLN A 146 18.99 -3.70 -13.07
CA GLN A 146 20.20 -3.66 -12.25
C GLN A 146 20.81 -5.06 -12.02
N ARG A 147 20.00 -6.12 -11.87
CA ARG A 147 20.51 -7.50 -11.74
C ARG A 147 21.14 -8.00 -13.04
N ASN A 148 20.53 -7.68 -14.18
CA ASN A 148 21.04 -8.08 -15.49
C ASN A 148 22.35 -7.37 -15.87
N LEU A 149 22.56 -6.14 -15.40
CA LEU A 149 23.80 -5.39 -15.61
C LEU A 149 24.98 -5.89 -14.74
N ASN A 150 24.68 -6.53 -13.61
CA ASN A 150 25.66 -7.01 -12.64
C ASN A 150 25.92 -8.53 -12.73
N SER A 151 25.35 -9.22 -13.73
CA SER A 151 25.54 -10.64 -14.02
C SER A 151 26.46 -10.84 -15.22
#